data_AF-A0A497BIT8-F1
#
_entry.id   AF-A0A497BIT8-F1
#
_cell.length_a   1.000
_cell.length_b   1.000
_cell.length_c   1.000
_cell.angle_alpha   90.00
_cell.angle_beta   90.00
_cell.angle_gamma   90.00
#
_symmetry.space_group_name_H-M   'P 1'
#
loop_
_entity.id
_entity.type
_entity.pdbx_description
1 polymer ?
#
loop_
_entity_poly.entity_id
_entity_poly.type
_entity_poly.pdbx_seq_one_letter_code
_entity_poly.pdbx_strand_id
1 'polypeptide(L)'
;MYGSLVITENPVTAWEQFHEMFHTQDLLDIPRVVKRDMGGYHSMTFEMIVEEAIARQYLSQGVGRNVELFYEDGRTAWEGMISAVELDTGTARIRTTIDNMGNYVWVRHQPVGGGAAVRSNIAENAASQARYGYKHWVIAGGELDAGVADQMAEKWLRGNYWPQPVLDQISFDATSMQAKIKFNCIGYYHTLNWCVYNQTALSGEADADSVISAILADAHVGQFIASTDIRTNVTQVTQEFDADRRAKDILESIAALGDVSYLPWVVGVGPGREFYYRPAARPY
;
A
#
# COMPACT_ATOMS: atom_id res chain seq x y z
N MET A 1 21.86 14.67 9.99
CA MET A 1 20.84 15.42 9.23
C MET A 1 20.42 14.56 8.03
N TYR A 2 19.32 14.84 7.32
CA TYR A 2 18.96 14.05 6.12
C TYR A 2 19.85 14.49 4.95
N GLY A 3 20.43 13.53 4.21
CA GLY A 3 21.41 13.80 3.16
C GLY A 3 20.80 13.88 1.76
N SER A 4 20.15 12.79 1.33
CA SER A 4 19.60 12.66 -0.02
C SER A 4 18.25 11.94 -0.03
N LEU A 5 17.46 12.24 -1.04
CA LEU A 5 16.20 11.57 -1.36
C LEU A 5 16.33 10.97 -2.76
N VAL A 6 16.01 9.70 -2.90
CA VAL A 6 16.07 8.96 -4.16
C VAL A 6 14.68 8.46 -4.50
N ILE A 7 14.25 8.68 -5.74
CA ILE A 7 13.02 8.14 -6.31
C ILE A 7 13.42 7.14 -7.39
N THR A 8 12.98 5.89 -7.24
CA THR A 8 13.25 4.82 -8.21
C THR A 8 11.95 4.24 -8.76
N GLU A 9 12.04 3.34 -9.74
CA GLU A 9 10.90 2.55 -10.18
C GLU A 9 10.22 1.79 -9.03
N ASN A 10 8.96 1.44 -9.23
CA ASN A 10 8.23 0.59 -8.32
C ASN A 10 8.89 -0.81 -8.31
N PRO A 11 9.24 -1.41 -7.16
CA PRO A 11 9.92 -2.70 -7.11
C PRO A 11 9.18 -3.87 -7.77
N VAL A 12 7.85 -3.76 -7.97
CA VAL A 12 7.07 -4.79 -8.67
C VAL A 12 7.00 -4.56 -10.19
N THR A 13 7.53 -3.43 -10.69
CA THR A 13 7.56 -3.09 -12.11
C THR A 13 8.91 -3.45 -12.70
N ALA A 14 8.95 -4.50 -13.54
CA ALA A 14 10.21 -4.98 -14.12
C ALA A 14 10.66 -4.21 -15.38
N TRP A 15 9.77 -3.45 -16.03
CA TRP A 15 10.03 -2.83 -17.34
C TRP A 15 10.29 -1.31 -17.28
N GLU A 16 9.96 -0.65 -16.17
CA GLU A 16 10.21 0.78 -15.99
C GLU A 16 11.62 0.95 -15.42
N GLN A 17 12.45 1.78 -16.06
CA GLN A 17 13.73 2.23 -15.50
C GLN A 17 13.57 3.70 -15.16
N PHE A 18 13.57 4.03 -13.87
CA PHE A 18 13.42 5.41 -13.42
C PHE A 18 14.32 5.63 -12.22
N HIS A 19 15.17 6.66 -12.28
CA HIS A 19 16.06 6.98 -11.17
C HIS A 19 16.30 8.48 -11.13
N GLU A 20 15.81 9.13 -10.07
CA GLU A 20 16.07 10.53 -9.79
C GLU A 20 16.58 10.68 -8.36
N MET A 21 17.61 11.49 -8.18
CA MET A 21 18.22 11.79 -6.89
C MET A 21 18.15 13.28 -6.63
N PHE A 22 17.70 13.63 -5.44
CA PHE A 22 17.59 14.99 -4.95
C PHE A 22 18.41 15.16 -3.69
N HIS A 23 19.07 16.32 -3.55
CA HIS A 23 19.61 16.69 -2.25
C HIS A 23 18.49 17.30 -1.41
N THR A 24 18.52 17.04 -0.11
CA THR A 24 17.50 17.57 0.82
C THR A 24 17.50 19.10 0.89
N GLN A 25 18.58 19.74 0.45
CA GLN A 25 18.71 21.19 0.31
C GLN A 25 17.91 21.76 -0.87
N ASP A 26 17.58 20.92 -1.87
CA ASP A 26 16.78 21.31 -3.04
C ASP A 26 15.27 21.25 -2.76
N LEU A 27 14.89 20.68 -1.62
CA LEU A 27 13.49 20.56 -1.18
C LEU A 27 13.03 21.86 -0.54
N LEU A 28 11.74 22.18 -0.71
CA LEU A 28 11.14 23.37 -0.12
C LEU A 28 11.07 23.26 1.41
N ASP A 29 10.85 22.04 1.90
CA ASP A 29 10.73 21.70 3.31
C ASP A 29 11.54 20.43 3.63
N ILE A 30 12.00 20.35 4.88
CA ILE A 30 12.61 19.13 5.42
C ILE A 30 11.55 18.00 5.37
N PRO A 31 11.87 16.82 4.80
CA PRO A 31 10.94 15.69 4.73
C PRO A 31 10.36 15.36 6.10
N ARG A 32 9.03 15.32 6.18
CA ARG A 32 8.31 14.98 7.41
C ARG A 32 8.11 13.47 7.48
N VAL A 33 8.97 12.80 8.24
CA VAL A 33 8.96 11.34 8.38
C VAL A 33 8.18 10.93 9.63
N VAL A 34 7.26 9.97 9.48
CA VAL A 34 6.53 9.34 10.58
C VAL A 34 6.92 7.86 10.64
N LYS A 35 7.41 7.43 11.81
CA LYS A 35 7.66 6.04 12.14
C LYS A 35 6.77 5.63 13.31
N ARG A 36 6.37 4.36 13.34
CA ARG A 36 5.57 3.78 14.41
C ARG A 36 6.17 2.44 14.82
N ASP A 37 6.00 2.08 16.09
CA ASP A 37 6.43 0.78 16.62
C ASP A 37 5.69 -0.37 15.92
N MET A 38 4.41 -0.17 15.64
CA MET A 38 3.63 -1.04 14.75
C MET A 38 3.58 -0.42 13.35
N GLY A 39 4.07 -1.18 12.38
CA GLY A 39 4.15 -0.82 10.97
C GLY A 39 5.51 -0.31 10.50
N GLY A 40 6.39 0.14 11.39
CA GLY A 40 7.72 0.64 11.03
C GLY A 40 7.65 1.98 10.30
N TYR A 41 8.04 2.00 9.02
CA TYR A 41 7.91 3.19 8.18
C TYR A 41 6.45 3.41 7.82
N HIS A 42 5.85 4.50 8.33
CA HIS A 42 4.42 4.76 8.16
C HIS A 42 4.16 5.70 6.98
N SER A 43 4.64 6.94 7.07
CA SER A 43 4.41 7.95 6.03
C SER A 43 5.53 8.96 5.96
N MET A 44 5.70 9.55 4.78
CA MET A 44 6.59 10.67 4.55
C MET A 44 5.93 11.69 3.64
N THR A 45 6.16 12.98 3.90
CA THR A 45 5.72 14.06 3.03
C THR A 45 6.88 15.00 2.74
N PHE A 46 7.00 15.43 1.49
CA PHE A 46 7.96 16.45 1.07
C PHE A 46 7.41 17.26 -0.10
N GLU A 47 7.94 18.47 -0.26
CA GLU A 47 7.50 19.44 -1.26
C GLU A 47 8.71 19.99 -2.02
N MET A 48 8.53 20.24 -3.32
CA MET A 48 9.58 20.82 -4.16
C MET A 48 8.96 21.75 -5.22
N ILE A 49 9.79 22.67 -5.71
CA ILE A 49 9.44 23.52 -6.85
C ILE A 49 10.03 22.85 -8.09
N VAL A 50 9.18 22.63 -9.09
CA VAL A 50 9.56 21.98 -10.35
C VAL A 50 9.00 22.75 -11.52
N GLU A 51 9.62 22.58 -12.68
CA GLU A 51 9.05 23.01 -13.94
C GLU A 51 7.71 22.31 -14.19
N GLU A 52 6.75 23.02 -14.76
CA GLU A 52 5.41 22.51 -15.01
C GLU A 52 5.40 21.22 -15.86
N ALA A 53 6.30 21.08 -16.82
CA ALA A 53 6.42 19.88 -17.64
C ALA A 53 6.77 18.64 -16.81
N ILE A 54 7.76 18.77 -15.92
CA ILE A 54 8.18 17.73 -14.98
C ILE A 54 7.06 17.44 -13.97
N ALA A 55 6.39 18.49 -13.49
CA ALA A 55 5.28 18.38 -12.55
C ALA A 55 4.12 17.54 -13.13
N ARG A 56 3.77 17.77 -14.40
CA ARG A 56 2.75 16.99 -15.12
C ARG A 56 3.16 15.54 -15.35
N GLN A 57 4.46 15.28 -15.58
CA GLN A 57 4.99 13.92 -15.66
C GLN A 57 4.82 13.19 -14.32
N TYR A 58 5.19 13.82 -13.21
CA TYR A 58 5.00 13.24 -11.88
C TYR A 58 3.52 13.05 -11.52
N LEU A 59 2.65 13.97 -11.91
CA LEU A 59 1.21 13.85 -11.67
C LEU A 59 0.58 12.66 -12.41
N SER A 60 1.09 12.33 -13.61
CA SER A 60 0.56 11.24 -14.45
C SER A 60 1.22 9.89 -14.20
N GLN A 61 2.50 9.87 -13.82
CA GLN A 61 3.30 8.63 -13.75
C GLN A 61 4.09 8.47 -12.45
N GLY A 62 4.11 9.48 -11.57
CA GLY A 62 4.92 9.46 -10.35
C GLY A 62 4.32 8.61 -9.23
N VAL A 63 3.00 8.45 -9.19
CA VAL A 63 2.33 7.60 -8.19
C VAL A 63 2.79 6.14 -8.34
N GLY A 64 3.00 5.45 -7.22
CA GLY A 64 3.45 4.06 -7.15
C GLY A 64 4.96 3.87 -7.17
N ARG A 65 5.75 4.92 -7.46
CA ARG A 65 7.22 4.84 -7.45
C ARG A 65 7.78 4.66 -6.05
N ASN A 66 8.94 4.02 -5.96
CA ASN A 66 9.67 3.83 -4.72
C ASN A 66 10.38 5.12 -4.32
N VAL A 67 10.44 5.38 -3.01
CA VAL A 67 11.15 6.54 -2.45
C VAL A 67 11.97 6.10 -1.26
N GLU A 68 13.24 6.47 -1.28
CA GLU A 68 14.20 6.23 -0.22
C GLU A 68 14.79 7.56 0.26
N LEU A 69 14.80 7.75 1.57
CA LEU A 69 15.45 8.88 2.21
C LEU A 69 16.68 8.35 2.96
N PHE A 70 17.84 8.99 2.75
CA PHE A 70 19.09 8.62 3.41
C PHE A 70 19.54 9.70 4.39
N TYR A 71 20.17 9.26 5.48
CA TYR A 71 20.98 10.15 6.32
C TYR A 71 22.30 10.49 5.62
N GLU A 72 22.99 11.52 6.09
CA GLU A 72 24.32 11.90 5.58
C GLU A 72 25.37 10.77 5.68
N ASP A 73 25.18 9.84 6.61
CA ASP A 73 26.04 8.67 6.79
C ASP A 73 25.72 7.49 5.85
N GLY A 74 24.75 7.66 4.94
CA GLY A 74 24.33 6.66 3.96
C GLY A 74 23.35 5.61 4.50
N ARG A 75 22.95 5.67 5.77
CA ARG A 75 21.90 4.76 6.29
C ARG A 75 20.52 5.18 5.80
N THR A 76 19.66 4.21 5.49
CA THR A 76 18.26 4.46 5.13
C THR A 76 17.51 5.05 6.32
N ALA A 77 17.06 6.29 6.16
CA ALA A 77 16.22 6.99 7.11
C ALA A 77 14.75 6.60 6.97
N TRP A 78 14.26 6.42 5.75
CA TRP A 78 12.89 6.02 5.45
C TRP A 78 12.81 5.39 4.07
N GLU A 79 11.88 4.46 3.89
CA GLU A 79 11.64 3.77 2.62
C GLU A 79 10.14 3.50 2.45
N GLY A 80 9.64 3.65 1.24
CA GLY A 80 8.25 3.39 0.89
C GLY A 80 7.92 3.77 -0.54
N MET A 81 6.66 4.11 -0.80
CA MET A 81 6.16 4.43 -2.13
C MET A 81 5.35 5.72 -2.16
N ILE A 82 5.29 6.36 -3.32
CA ILE A 82 4.43 7.54 -3.56
C ILE A 82 2.97 7.08 -3.65
N SER A 83 2.18 7.40 -2.62
CA SER A 83 0.74 7.14 -2.59
C SER A 83 -0.07 8.18 -3.35
N ALA A 84 0.32 9.45 -3.25
CA ALA A 84 -0.34 10.54 -3.92
C ALA A 84 0.64 11.66 -4.29
N VAL A 85 0.31 12.32 -5.40
CA VAL A 85 1.02 13.49 -5.91
C VAL A 85 0.00 14.62 -6.03
N GLU A 86 0.34 15.78 -5.48
CA GLU A 86 -0.46 16.98 -5.52
C GLU A 86 0.32 18.08 -6.26
N LEU A 87 -0.23 18.56 -7.36
CA LEU A 87 0.28 19.69 -8.13
C LEU A 87 -0.52 20.94 -7.76
N ASP A 88 0.17 21.98 -7.32
CA ASP A 88 -0.40 23.29 -7.03
C ASP A 88 0.23 24.32 -7.98
N THR A 89 -0.54 24.81 -8.94
CA THR A 89 -0.12 25.86 -9.88
C THR A 89 -0.48 27.26 -9.38
N GLY A 90 -0.96 27.39 -8.14
CA GLY A 90 -1.60 28.60 -7.61
C GLY A 90 -3.06 28.76 -8.07
N THR A 91 -3.33 28.55 -9.35
CA THR A 91 -4.66 28.65 -9.97
C THR A 91 -5.50 27.38 -9.80
N ALA A 92 -4.86 26.22 -9.79
CA ALA A 92 -5.52 24.94 -9.65
C ALA A 92 -4.67 24.00 -8.79
N ARG A 93 -5.37 23.18 -8.00
CA ARG A 93 -4.77 22.04 -7.31
C ARG A 93 -5.30 20.76 -7.90
N ILE A 94 -4.40 19.92 -8.40
CA ILE A 94 -4.74 18.61 -8.99
C ILE A 94 -4.05 17.53 -8.17
N ARG A 95 -4.77 16.47 -7.85
CA ARG A 95 -4.28 15.35 -7.04
C ARG A 95 -4.48 14.03 -7.76
N THR A 96 -3.42 13.25 -7.88
CA THR A 96 -3.50 11.85 -8.30
C THR A 96 -3.16 10.97 -7.11
N THR A 97 -4.02 9.99 -6.80
CA THR A 97 -3.80 9.04 -5.68
C THR A 97 -3.98 7.60 -6.14
N ILE A 98 -3.18 6.70 -5.57
CA ILE A 98 -3.34 5.26 -5.74
C ILE A 98 -4.51 4.70 -4.92
N ASP A 99 -4.99 5.41 -3.90
CA ASP A 99 -5.93 4.90 -2.90
C ASP A 99 -7.24 4.39 -3.51
N ASN A 100 -7.77 5.13 -4.49
CA ASN A 100 -9.03 4.81 -5.17
C ASN A 100 -8.88 3.81 -6.32
N MET A 101 -7.67 3.33 -6.58
CA MET A 101 -7.41 2.35 -7.63
C MET A 101 -7.62 0.92 -7.13
N GLY A 102 -8.15 0.05 -7.99
CA GLY A 102 -8.16 -1.40 -7.79
C GLY A 102 -8.02 -2.13 -9.13
N ASN A 103 -7.15 -3.14 -9.19
CA ASN A 103 -6.82 -3.85 -10.44
C ASN A 103 -7.08 -5.38 -10.36
N TYR A 104 -7.68 -5.82 -9.25
CA TYR A 104 -8.11 -7.19 -9.00
C TYR A 104 -9.39 -7.13 -8.16
N VAL A 105 -10.54 -7.39 -8.77
CA VAL A 105 -11.84 -6.96 -8.24
C VAL A 105 -12.83 -8.12 -8.28
N TRP A 106 -13.57 -8.30 -7.19
CA TRP A 106 -14.70 -9.22 -7.17
C TRP A 106 -15.83 -8.66 -6.30
N VAL A 107 -17.02 -9.22 -6.50
CA VAL A 107 -18.22 -8.87 -5.75
C VAL A 107 -18.57 -10.02 -4.82
N ARG A 108 -18.75 -9.73 -3.53
CA ARG A 108 -19.38 -10.66 -2.59
C ARG A 108 -20.89 -10.41 -2.64
N HIS A 109 -21.64 -11.41 -3.10
CA HIS A 109 -23.08 -11.32 -3.29
C HIS A 109 -23.78 -12.55 -2.70
N GLN A 110 -25.04 -12.38 -2.34
CA GLN A 110 -25.94 -13.48 -2.01
C GLN A 110 -26.69 -13.89 -3.29
N PRO A 111 -26.76 -15.20 -3.60
CA PRO A 111 -27.54 -15.67 -4.74
C PRO A 111 -29.02 -15.34 -4.60
N VAL A 112 -29.68 -15.07 -5.73
CA VAL A 112 -31.12 -14.82 -5.77
C VAL A 112 -31.88 -16.04 -5.25
N GLY A 113 -32.80 -15.82 -4.32
CA GLY A 113 -33.56 -16.91 -3.68
C GLY A 113 -32.96 -17.42 -2.37
N GLY A 114 -31.90 -16.78 -1.89
CA GLY A 114 -31.28 -17.08 -0.59
C GLY A 114 -30.10 -18.04 -0.68
N GLY A 115 -29.21 -17.96 0.32
CA GLY A 115 -28.01 -18.79 0.39
C GLY A 115 -26.88 -18.11 1.15
N ALA A 116 -25.76 -18.82 1.30
CA ALA A 116 -24.53 -18.22 1.81
C ALA A 116 -23.98 -17.21 0.78
N ALA A 117 -23.31 -16.16 1.26
CA ALA A 117 -22.65 -15.20 0.39
C ALA A 117 -21.52 -15.87 -0.40
N VAL A 118 -21.51 -15.67 -1.71
CA VAL A 118 -20.55 -16.25 -2.65
C VAL A 118 -19.79 -15.12 -3.35
N ARG A 119 -18.62 -15.44 -3.89
CA ARG A 119 -17.80 -14.51 -4.69
C ARG A 119 -18.19 -14.63 -6.16
N SER A 120 -18.25 -13.49 -6.85
CA SER A 120 -18.28 -13.44 -8.31
C SER A 120 -16.98 -13.95 -8.91
N ASN A 121 -16.94 -14.08 -10.23
CA ASN A 121 -15.66 -14.20 -10.94
C ASN A 121 -14.82 -12.94 -10.71
N ILE A 122 -13.50 -13.14 -10.77
CA ILE A 122 -12.52 -12.09 -10.53
C ILE A 122 -12.32 -11.32 -11.85
N ALA A 123 -12.59 -10.01 -11.81
CA ALA A 123 -12.26 -9.09 -12.86
C ALA A 123 -10.88 -8.49 -12.60
N GLU A 124 -9.99 -8.54 -13.59
CA GLU A 124 -8.61 -8.11 -13.40
C GLU A 124 -8.00 -7.36 -14.58
N ASN A 125 -6.93 -6.59 -14.32
CA ASN A 125 -6.17 -5.90 -15.35
C ASN A 125 -4.67 -6.13 -15.21
N ALA A 126 -4.13 -7.03 -16.03
CA ALA A 126 -2.72 -7.42 -15.99
C ALA A 126 -1.74 -6.26 -16.22
N ALA A 127 -2.09 -5.28 -17.07
CA ALA A 127 -1.21 -4.13 -17.34
C ALA A 127 -1.07 -3.20 -16.12
N SER A 128 -2.16 -2.96 -15.40
CA SER A 128 -2.15 -2.20 -14.14
C SER A 128 -1.42 -2.98 -13.03
N GLN A 129 -1.63 -4.29 -12.94
CA GLN A 129 -0.92 -5.15 -11.99
C GLN A 129 0.59 -5.14 -12.23
N ALA A 130 1.03 -5.19 -13.48
CA ALA A 130 2.45 -5.14 -13.84
C ALA A 130 3.13 -3.80 -13.48
N ARG A 131 2.36 -2.74 -13.20
CA ARG A 131 2.89 -1.42 -12.82
C ARG A 131 2.73 -1.09 -11.33
N TYR A 132 1.62 -1.47 -10.73
CA TYR A 132 1.31 -1.11 -9.35
C TYR A 132 1.30 -2.28 -8.39
N GLY A 133 1.48 -3.51 -8.89
CA GLY A 133 1.24 -4.71 -8.12
C GLY A 133 -0.25 -4.99 -7.96
N TYR A 134 -0.59 -6.05 -7.24
CA TYR A 134 -1.97 -6.41 -6.94
C TYR A 134 -2.56 -5.47 -5.89
N LYS A 135 -3.72 -4.90 -6.22
CA LYS A 135 -4.55 -4.15 -5.29
C LYS A 135 -5.99 -4.60 -5.41
N HIS A 136 -6.45 -5.29 -4.37
CA HIS A 136 -7.74 -5.96 -4.32
C HIS A 136 -8.87 -4.99 -3.97
N TRP A 137 -9.98 -5.09 -4.69
CA TRP A 137 -11.20 -4.37 -4.37
C TRP A 137 -12.37 -5.34 -4.22
N VAL A 138 -13.01 -5.31 -3.05
CA VAL A 138 -14.16 -6.17 -2.76
C VAL A 138 -15.41 -5.30 -2.72
N ILE A 139 -16.37 -5.61 -3.59
CA ILE A 139 -17.63 -4.91 -3.67
C ILE A 139 -18.69 -5.72 -2.90
N ALA A 140 -19.42 -5.07 -2.01
CA ALA A 140 -20.61 -5.66 -1.40
C ALA A 140 -21.79 -5.55 -2.37
N GLY A 141 -22.21 -6.66 -2.96
CA GLY A 141 -23.24 -6.70 -4.00
C GLY A 141 -24.68 -6.82 -3.48
N GLY A 142 -24.86 -7.28 -2.24
CA GLY A 142 -26.19 -7.65 -1.75
C GLY A 142 -26.72 -8.90 -2.45
N GLU A 143 -28.04 -9.00 -2.67
CA GLU A 143 -28.65 -10.10 -3.42
C GLU A 143 -28.58 -9.82 -4.92
N LEU A 144 -27.81 -10.63 -5.65
CA LEU A 144 -27.59 -10.46 -7.09
C LEU A 144 -27.57 -11.83 -7.78
N ASP A 145 -27.89 -11.84 -9.07
CA ASP A 145 -27.55 -12.98 -9.92
C ASP A 145 -26.03 -12.97 -10.21
N ALA A 146 -25.44 -14.16 -10.36
CA ALA A 146 -24.00 -14.30 -10.59
C ALA A 146 -23.52 -13.52 -11.82
N GLY A 147 -24.29 -13.52 -12.91
CA GLY A 147 -23.92 -12.78 -14.12
C GLY A 147 -23.97 -11.26 -13.94
N VAL A 148 -24.87 -10.77 -13.09
CA VAL A 148 -24.94 -9.33 -12.75
C VAL A 148 -23.79 -8.93 -11.84
N ALA A 149 -23.41 -9.80 -10.89
CA ALA A 149 -22.25 -9.57 -10.03
C ALA A 149 -20.95 -9.48 -10.85
N ASP A 150 -20.74 -10.37 -11.82
CA ASP A 150 -19.59 -10.32 -12.73
C ASP A 150 -19.55 -9.01 -13.53
N GLN A 151 -20.68 -8.59 -14.11
CA GLN A 151 -20.77 -7.32 -14.85
C GLN A 151 -20.49 -6.10 -13.96
N MET A 152 -20.90 -6.15 -12.68
CA MET A 152 -20.63 -5.08 -11.73
C MET A 152 -19.13 -4.98 -11.42
N ALA A 153 -18.45 -6.11 -11.22
CA ALA A 153 -17.00 -6.15 -11.00
C ALA A 153 -16.25 -5.58 -12.22
N GLU A 154 -16.59 -6.02 -13.43
CA GLU A 154 -15.98 -5.50 -14.67
C GLU A 154 -16.21 -4.00 -14.87
N LYS A 155 -17.43 -3.53 -14.64
CA LYS A 155 -17.78 -2.12 -14.81
C LYS A 155 -16.99 -1.24 -13.85
N TRP A 156 -16.86 -1.67 -12.59
CA TRP A 156 -16.07 -0.94 -11.61
C TRP A 156 -14.58 -0.95 -11.98
N LEU A 157 -14.04 -2.11 -12.37
CA LEU A 157 -12.66 -2.26 -12.78
C LEU A 157 -12.32 -1.30 -13.92
N ARG A 158 -13.11 -1.26 -15.00
CA ARG A 158 -12.88 -0.36 -16.14
C ARG A 158 -12.90 1.13 -15.78
N GLY A 159 -13.51 1.51 -14.65
CA GLY A 159 -13.49 2.89 -14.17
C GLY A 159 -12.27 3.24 -13.31
N ASN A 160 -11.66 2.26 -12.63
CA ASN A 160 -10.77 2.51 -11.48
C ASN A 160 -9.45 1.71 -11.52
N TYR A 161 -9.13 1.07 -12.65
CA TYR A 161 -7.91 0.28 -12.79
C TYR A 161 -6.61 1.10 -12.93
N TRP A 162 -6.71 2.41 -13.19
CA TRP A 162 -5.58 3.34 -13.18
C TRP A 162 -5.82 4.47 -12.16
N PRO A 163 -4.77 5.02 -11.52
CA PRO A 163 -4.89 6.25 -10.75
C PRO A 163 -5.36 7.39 -11.65
N GLN A 164 -6.42 8.09 -11.25
CA GLN A 164 -6.97 9.20 -12.02
C GLN A 164 -6.63 10.53 -11.34
N PRO A 165 -6.18 11.55 -12.10
CA PRO A 165 -6.02 12.90 -11.57
C PRO A 165 -7.40 13.49 -11.30
N VAL A 166 -7.60 13.98 -10.09
CA VAL A 166 -8.82 14.66 -9.65
C VAL A 166 -8.49 16.13 -9.36
N LEU A 167 -9.36 17.02 -9.82
CA LEU A 167 -9.26 18.44 -9.51
C LEU A 167 -9.76 18.66 -8.08
N ASP A 168 -8.86 19.11 -7.20
CA ASP A 168 -9.15 19.32 -5.78
C ASP A 168 -9.71 20.73 -5.54
N GLN A 169 -9.10 21.74 -6.18
CA GLN A 169 -9.50 23.14 -6.02
C GLN A 169 -9.17 23.98 -7.26
N ILE A 170 -10.00 25.00 -7.53
CA ILE A 170 -9.72 26.08 -8.47
C ILE A 170 -9.74 27.41 -7.70
N SER A 171 -8.74 28.25 -7.92
CA SER A 171 -8.68 29.62 -7.41
C SER A 171 -8.55 30.60 -8.57
N PHE A 172 -9.43 31.60 -8.60
CA PHE A 172 -9.40 32.67 -9.59
C PHE A 172 -8.55 33.88 -9.15
N ASP A 173 -8.06 33.87 -7.91
CA ASP A 173 -7.33 34.98 -7.27
C ASP A 173 -5.84 34.66 -7.05
N ALA A 174 -5.31 33.73 -7.86
CA ALA A 174 -3.97 33.19 -7.69
C ALA A 174 -2.87 34.21 -8.00
N THR A 175 -2.05 34.51 -7.00
CA THR A 175 -0.89 35.42 -7.12
C THR A 175 0.45 34.67 -7.24
N SER A 176 0.45 33.34 -7.07
CA SER A 176 1.65 32.50 -7.18
C SER A 176 1.88 32.07 -8.64
N MET A 177 3.06 32.35 -9.19
CA MET A 177 3.45 31.95 -10.55
C MET A 177 4.30 30.66 -10.60
N GLN A 178 4.65 30.06 -9.46
CA GLN A 178 5.51 28.87 -9.43
C GLN A 178 4.70 27.63 -9.09
N ALA A 179 4.83 26.60 -9.93
CA ALA A 179 4.24 25.29 -9.70
C ALA A 179 4.96 24.58 -8.55
N LYS A 180 4.20 24.18 -7.54
CA LYS A 180 4.69 23.38 -6.41
C LYS A 180 4.13 21.97 -6.54
N ILE A 181 4.97 20.99 -6.26
CA ILE A 181 4.55 19.60 -6.20
C ILE A 181 4.77 19.08 -4.79
N LYS A 182 3.74 18.41 -4.27
CA LYS A 182 3.75 17.77 -2.97
C LYS A 182 3.61 16.28 -3.16
N PHE A 183 4.51 15.54 -2.51
CA PHE A 183 4.52 14.09 -2.53
C PHE A 183 4.05 13.57 -1.18
N ASN A 184 3.05 12.70 -1.21
CA ASN A 184 2.59 11.94 -0.06
C ASN A 184 3.02 10.49 -0.24
N CYS A 185 3.89 10.02 0.64
CA CYS A 185 4.45 8.68 0.59
C CYS A 185 3.95 7.84 1.77
N ILE A 186 3.74 6.55 1.51
CA ILE A 186 3.38 5.54 2.51
C ILE A 186 4.46 4.48 2.56
N GLY A 187 4.73 3.91 3.74
CA GLY A 187 5.65 2.79 3.84
C GLY A 187 5.03 1.49 3.31
N TYR A 188 5.89 0.53 2.95
CA TYR A 188 5.46 -0.74 2.38
C TYR A 188 4.55 -1.57 3.30
N TYR A 189 4.57 -1.33 4.61
CA TYR A 189 3.62 -1.96 5.52
C TYR A 189 2.15 -1.69 5.16
N HIS A 190 1.85 -0.53 4.53
CA HIS A 190 0.49 -0.21 4.10
C HIS A 190 0.02 -1.03 2.89
N THR A 191 0.93 -1.61 2.09
CA THR A 191 0.57 -2.44 0.94
C THR A 191 -0.02 -3.78 1.36
N LEU A 192 0.29 -4.25 2.57
CA LEU A 192 -0.36 -5.43 3.15
C LEU A 192 -1.88 -5.24 3.33
N ASN A 193 -2.36 -4.00 3.33
CA ASN A 193 -3.80 -3.70 3.37
C ASN A 193 -4.45 -3.67 1.97
N TRP A 194 -3.66 -3.78 0.90
CA TRP A 194 -4.17 -3.77 -0.47
C TRP A 194 -4.75 -5.11 -0.85
N CYS A 195 -4.25 -6.20 -0.27
CA CYS A 195 -4.69 -7.55 -0.58
C CYS A 195 -5.56 -8.14 0.54
N VAL A 196 -6.56 -8.89 0.12
CA VAL A 196 -7.33 -9.77 0.98
C VAL A 196 -6.59 -11.10 1.07
N TYR A 197 -6.60 -11.72 2.24
CA TYR A 197 -6.10 -13.07 2.43
C TYR A 197 -7.27 -14.01 2.70
N ASN A 198 -7.47 -14.96 1.80
CA ASN A 198 -8.46 -16.02 1.95
C ASN A 198 -7.74 -17.37 1.78
N GLN A 199 -7.88 -18.25 2.77
CA GLN A 199 -7.33 -19.60 2.77
C GLN A 199 -8.37 -20.54 3.38
N THR A 200 -8.87 -21.48 2.58
CA THR A 200 -9.88 -22.47 3.01
C THR A 200 -9.40 -23.91 2.86
N ALA A 201 -8.21 -24.13 2.30
CA ALA A 201 -7.67 -25.47 2.09
C ALA A 201 -7.11 -26.09 3.39
N LEU A 202 -6.62 -25.25 4.30
CA LEU A 202 -6.13 -25.65 5.62
C LEU A 202 -7.19 -25.27 6.66
N SER A 203 -7.44 -26.17 7.61
CA SER A 203 -8.42 -26.00 8.68
C SER A 203 -7.82 -26.33 10.04
N GLY A 204 -8.41 -25.85 11.13
CA GLY A 204 -7.89 -26.02 12.50
C GLY A 204 -6.98 -24.89 12.95
N GLU A 205 -6.03 -25.21 13.83
CA GLU A 205 -5.12 -24.27 14.46
C GLU A 205 -3.67 -24.53 14.04
N ALA A 206 -2.87 -23.47 14.00
CA ALA A 206 -1.42 -23.52 13.77
C ALA A 206 -0.72 -22.43 14.58
N ASP A 207 0.61 -22.53 14.68
CA ASP A 207 1.45 -21.54 15.34
C ASP A 207 1.34 -20.18 14.63
N ALA A 208 1.25 -19.09 15.41
CA ALA A 208 1.10 -17.74 14.89
C ALA A 208 2.21 -17.34 13.90
N ASP A 209 3.46 -17.73 14.13
CA ASP A 209 4.55 -17.47 13.18
C ASP A 209 4.39 -18.22 11.86
N SER A 210 3.85 -19.45 11.91
CA SER A 210 3.58 -20.25 10.72
C SER A 210 2.45 -19.63 9.89
N VAL A 211 1.38 -19.14 10.53
CA VAL A 211 0.29 -18.46 9.83
C VAL A 211 0.73 -17.13 9.24
N ILE A 212 1.52 -16.33 9.95
CA ILE A 212 2.11 -15.08 9.40
C ILE A 212 3.00 -15.38 8.20
N SER A 213 3.84 -16.42 8.28
CA SER A 213 4.69 -16.84 7.17
C SER A 213 3.87 -17.27 5.96
N ALA A 214 2.77 -18.00 6.17
CA ALA A 214 1.86 -18.41 5.11
C ALA A 214 1.13 -17.23 4.45
N ILE A 215 0.76 -16.20 5.22
CA ILE A 215 0.16 -14.96 4.69
C ILE A 215 1.15 -14.23 3.79
N LEU A 216 2.41 -14.12 4.20
CA LEU A 216 3.44 -13.42 3.43
C LEU A 216 3.96 -14.23 2.23
N ALA A 217 3.84 -15.55 2.27
CA ALA A 217 4.15 -16.42 1.14
C ALA A 217 3.12 -16.31 0.00
N ASP A 218 1.94 -15.74 0.25
CA ASP A 218 0.98 -15.41 -0.81
C ASP A 218 1.59 -14.37 -1.76
N ALA A 219 1.62 -14.70 -3.05
CA ALA A 219 2.27 -13.89 -4.07
C ALA A 219 1.65 -12.50 -4.24
N HIS A 220 0.36 -12.31 -3.90
CA HIS A 220 -0.29 -11.00 -3.97
C HIS A 220 0.04 -10.18 -2.71
N VAL A 221 -0.01 -10.79 -1.52
CA VAL A 221 0.24 -10.10 -0.25
C VAL A 221 1.72 -9.72 -0.11
N GLY A 222 2.62 -10.69 -0.34
CA GLY A 222 4.06 -10.54 -0.12
C GLY A 222 4.82 -9.81 -1.23
N GLN A 223 4.16 -9.39 -2.32
CA GLN A 223 4.80 -8.87 -3.54
C GLN A 223 5.79 -7.70 -3.32
N PHE A 224 5.60 -6.89 -2.27
CA PHE A 224 6.46 -5.75 -1.95
C PHE A 224 7.54 -6.07 -0.92
N ILE A 225 7.46 -7.23 -0.25
CA ILE A 225 8.35 -7.65 0.82
C ILE A 225 9.56 -8.36 0.20
N ALA A 226 10.77 -7.92 0.56
CA ALA A 226 12.00 -8.50 0.01
C ALA A 226 12.59 -9.59 0.91
N SER A 227 12.41 -9.46 2.23
CA SER A 227 12.89 -10.40 3.23
C SER A 227 12.00 -10.39 4.49
N THR A 228 12.19 -11.38 5.36
CA THR A 228 11.37 -11.58 6.56
C THR A 228 12.21 -11.94 7.79
N ASP A 229 11.99 -11.24 8.91
CA ASP A 229 12.46 -11.57 10.26
C ASP A 229 11.25 -11.97 11.13
N ILE A 230 10.87 -13.25 11.10
CA ILE A 230 9.72 -13.77 11.84
C ILE A 230 10.25 -14.59 13.02
N ARG A 231 10.01 -14.11 14.23
CA ARG A 231 10.36 -14.84 15.46
C ARG A 231 9.28 -15.86 15.80
N THR A 232 9.71 -17.01 16.31
CA THR A 232 8.83 -18.12 16.72
C THR A 232 7.81 -17.68 17.77
N ASN A 233 6.54 -17.94 17.49
CA ASN A 233 5.41 -17.72 18.40
C ASN A 233 4.41 -18.88 18.26
N VAL A 234 4.48 -19.81 19.20
CA VAL A 234 3.66 -21.04 19.24
C VAL A 234 2.20 -20.82 19.70
N THR A 235 1.76 -19.57 19.82
CA THR A 235 0.36 -19.25 20.14
C THR A 235 -0.53 -19.77 19.02
N GLN A 236 -1.48 -20.64 19.39
CA GLN A 236 -2.38 -21.26 18.42
C GLN A 236 -3.38 -20.24 17.88
N VAL A 237 -3.45 -20.14 16.56
CA VAL A 237 -4.41 -19.29 15.85
C VAL A 237 -5.08 -20.08 14.74
N THR A 238 -6.30 -19.70 14.38
CA THR A 238 -7.04 -20.33 13.28
C THR A 238 -6.34 -20.06 11.96
N GLN A 239 -6.18 -21.10 11.13
CA GLN A 239 -5.55 -20.98 9.81
C GLN A 239 -6.55 -20.84 8.65
N GLU A 240 -7.85 -20.96 8.94
CA GLU A 240 -8.92 -20.80 7.94
C GLU A 240 -9.41 -19.34 7.90
N PHE A 241 -9.42 -18.76 6.69
CA PHE A 241 -9.88 -17.39 6.43
C PHE A 241 -10.78 -17.37 5.19
N ASP A 242 -12.07 -17.06 5.35
CA ASP A 242 -13.03 -16.93 4.23
C ASP A 242 -13.88 -15.63 4.27
N ALA A 243 -13.49 -14.70 5.14
CA ALA A 243 -14.27 -13.49 5.43
C ALA A 243 -13.86 -12.26 4.59
N ASP A 244 -13.04 -12.44 3.56
CA ASP A 244 -12.46 -11.35 2.77
C ASP A 244 -11.74 -10.28 3.61
N ARG A 245 -11.08 -10.71 4.70
CA ARG A 245 -10.31 -9.82 5.57
C ARG A 245 -9.00 -9.41 4.90
N ARG A 246 -8.61 -8.15 5.09
CA ARG A 246 -7.32 -7.64 4.60
C ARG A 246 -6.17 -8.31 5.33
N ALA A 247 -5.09 -8.61 4.62
CA ALA A 247 -3.96 -9.33 5.19
C ALA A 247 -3.34 -8.57 6.37
N LYS A 248 -3.19 -7.24 6.23
CA LYS A 248 -2.75 -6.37 7.33
C LYS A 248 -3.60 -6.54 8.60
N ASP A 249 -4.92 -6.53 8.50
CA ASP A 249 -5.81 -6.64 9.67
C ASP A 249 -5.68 -8.00 10.35
N ILE A 250 -5.43 -9.06 9.59
CA ILE A 250 -5.16 -10.39 10.14
C ILE A 250 -3.82 -10.37 10.88
N LEU A 251 -2.76 -9.83 10.26
CA LEU A 251 -1.43 -9.73 10.87
C LEU A 251 -1.45 -8.91 12.16
N GLU A 252 -2.13 -7.76 12.17
CA GLU A 252 -2.29 -6.94 13.38
C GLU A 252 -3.10 -7.67 14.45
N SER A 253 -4.14 -8.42 14.08
CA SER A 253 -4.92 -9.22 15.04
C SER A 253 -4.10 -10.35 15.67
N ILE A 254 -3.25 -11.03 14.89
CA ILE A 254 -2.35 -12.07 15.41
C ILE A 254 -1.30 -11.44 16.33
N ALA A 255 -0.71 -10.31 15.95
CA ALA A 255 0.27 -9.61 16.78
C ALA A 255 -0.33 -9.10 18.10
N ALA A 256 -1.59 -8.67 18.09
CA ALA A 256 -2.30 -8.21 19.28
C ALA A 256 -2.60 -9.34 20.27
N LEU A 257 -2.70 -10.61 19.83
CA LEU A 257 -2.87 -11.76 20.73
C LEU A 257 -1.65 -11.96 21.64
N GLY A 258 -0.45 -11.62 21.15
CA GLY A 258 0.79 -11.73 21.90
C GLY A 258 1.31 -13.16 22.03
N ASP A 259 1.94 -13.47 23.17
CA ASP A 259 2.42 -14.80 23.54
C ASP A 259 2.06 -15.17 24.99
N VAL A 260 2.46 -16.37 25.40
CA VAL A 260 2.33 -16.85 26.79
C VAL A 260 3.04 -15.98 27.83
N SER A 261 3.95 -15.11 27.40
CA SER A 261 4.66 -14.15 28.25
C SER A 261 3.88 -12.85 28.44
N TYR A 262 2.70 -12.72 27.83
CA TYR A 262 1.84 -11.53 27.82
C TYR A 262 2.55 -10.28 27.32
N LEU A 263 3.59 -10.44 26.51
CA LEU A 263 4.26 -9.31 25.89
C LEU A 263 3.51 -8.94 24.60
N PRO A 264 3.33 -7.64 24.32
CA PRO A 264 2.80 -7.23 23.03
C PRO A 264 3.80 -7.60 21.93
N TRP A 265 3.30 -8.08 20.79
CA TRP A 265 4.12 -8.31 19.60
C TRP A 265 3.92 -7.17 18.62
N VAL A 266 4.96 -6.88 17.84
CA VAL A 266 4.92 -5.86 16.81
C VAL A 266 5.17 -6.48 15.45
N VAL A 267 4.40 -5.99 14.47
CA VAL A 267 4.57 -6.27 13.05
C VAL A 267 4.91 -4.98 12.33
N GLY A 268 5.72 -5.05 11.28
CA GLY A 268 5.98 -3.89 10.45
C GLY A 268 6.96 -4.18 9.33
N VAL A 269 7.27 -3.14 8.55
CA VAL A 269 8.29 -3.22 7.49
C VAL A 269 9.39 -2.20 7.79
N GLY A 270 10.62 -2.69 7.79
CA GLY A 270 11.85 -1.95 8.05
C GLY A 270 12.59 -1.58 6.77
N PRO A 271 13.87 -1.15 6.90
CA PRO A 271 14.72 -0.86 5.75
C PRO A 271 14.97 -2.11 4.90
N GLY A 272 15.11 -1.92 3.59
CA GLY A 272 15.28 -3.01 2.63
C GLY A 272 14.01 -3.85 2.42
N ARG A 273 12.84 -3.29 2.74
CA ARG A 273 11.53 -3.98 2.67
C ARG A 273 11.50 -5.30 3.46
N GLU A 274 12.23 -5.33 4.57
CA GLU A 274 12.24 -6.45 5.50
C GLU A 274 10.99 -6.40 6.39
N PHE A 275 10.13 -7.40 6.26
CA PHE A 275 9.01 -7.59 7.19
C PHE A 275 9.53 -8.15 8.51
N TYR A 276 9.12 -7.59 9.64
CA TYR A 276 9.47 -8.15 10.96
C TYR A 276 8.22 -8.52 11.76
N TYR A 277 8.31 -9.64 12.48
CA TYR A 277 7.38 -10.05 13.52
C TYR A 277 8.17 -10.49 14.76
N ARG A 278 8.07 -9.71 15.84
CA ARG A 278 8.89 -9.91 17.04
C ARG A 278 8.22 -9.35 18.29
N PRO A 279 8.62 -9.80 19.50
CA PRO A 279 8.19 -9.19 20.74
C PRO A 279 8.55 -7.69 20.75
N ALA A 280 7.63 -6.86 21.23
CA ALA A 280 7.90 -5.45 21.44
C ALA A 280 9.07 -5.27 22.41
N ALA A 281 9.89 -4.25 22.18
CA ALA A 281 10.90 -3.87 23.16
C ALA A 281 10.21 -3.51 24.48
N ARG A 282 10.70 -4.05 25.61
CA ARG A 282 10.17 -3.68 26.93
C ARG A 282 10.40 -2.17 27.13
N PRO A 283 9.38 -1.37 27.49
CA PRO A 283 9.64 -0.06 28.05
C PRO A 283 10.41 -0.27 29.36
N TYR A 284 11.59 0.33 29.47
CA TYR A 284 12.39 0.35 30.68
C TYR A 284 11.69 1.15 31.79
#